data_AF-A0A2R6G3P3-F1
#
_entry.id   AF-A0A2R6G3P3-F1
#
_cell.length_a   1.000
_cell.length_b   1.000
_cell.length_c   1.000
_cell.angle_alpha   90.00
_cell.angle_beta   90.00
_cell.angle_gamma   90.00
#
_symmetry.space_group_name_H-M   'P 1'
#
loop_
_entity.id
_entity.type
_entity.pdbx_description
1 polymer ?
#
loop_
_entity_poly.entity_id
_entity_poly.type
_entity_poly.pdbx_seq_one_letter_code
_entity_poly.pdbx_strand_id
1 'polypeptide(L)'
;MSELVHHTDESADGGVSPFDTVIREIVTGEDVLFASPYITLDYLESVLDDTDSWRLLTDMEAWLDNYRTSERETIREFVARYHERIRDVRNLHAKAVIGETGALVGSTNLTRTGLGGRDELGVRFDEPERIAELREWFEGLWNESSPAKLDAIDERIQTSSPVPSNAGGSSATSIPSESRRVSASLTTSGRSNRQTSETADVANEDAHRRLVERVGKAQSRSWIDQHFDLFEELLSVTGLNEDDPILVASIPKSGGIRITINNRWVLTMMRATRNSTTFILSDDTENLDDLISRSMKYEAFSNVNDKPAPHLLTFDNGLEQITDPSFRRNWLRAMLDEVDSRYERAPRHDSHEPAVCQAAVDHDYREQVLDEAFGE
;
A
#
# COMPACT_ATOMS: atom_id res chain seq x y z
N MET A 1 -25.63 23.61 8.35
CA MET A 1 -24.35 23.97 8.94
C MET A 1 -23.21 23.34 8.16
N SER A 2 -22.27 24.16 7.73
CA SER A 2 -20.99 23.68 7.22
C SER A 2 -20.01 23.42 8.36
N GLU A 3 -19.28 22.31 8.27
CA GLU A 3 -18.30 21.90 9.27
C GLU A 3 -16.96 21.60 8.60
N LEU A 4 -15.86 22.03 9.23
CA LEU A 4 -14.52 21.69 8.75
C LEU A 4 -14.19 20.25 9.14
N VAL A 5 -13.65 19.50 8.19
CA VAL A 5 -13.15 18.13 8.40
C VAL A 5 -11.65 18.14 8.20
N HIS A 6 -10.91 17.77 9.25
CA HIS A 6 -9.47 17.59 9.23
C HIS A 6 -9.07 16.62 10.34
N HIS A 7 -7.88 16.04 10.26
CA HIS A 7 -7.39 15.18 11.32
C HIS A 7 -7.14 15.97 12.62
N THR A 8 -7.70 15.48 13.72
CA THR A 8 -7.35 15.87 15.09
C THR A 8 -6.10 15.13 15.55
N ASP A 9 -5.48 15.55 16.65
CA ASP A 9 -4.32 14.84 17.23
C ASP A 9 -4.66 13.36 17.52
N GLU A 10 -5.83 13.10 18.10
CA GLU A 10 -6.31 11.74 18.38
C GLU A 10 -6.46 10.91 17.09
N SER A 11 -7.08 11.48 16.05
CA SER A 11 -7.25 10.75 14.79
C SER A 11 -5.95 10.57 14.01
N ALA A 12 -4.99 11.48 14.18
CA ALA A 12 -3.70 11.40 13.50
C ALA A 12 -2.76 10.37 14.15
N ASP A 13 -3.04 9.99 15.40
CA ASP A 13 -2.26 9.08 16.24
C ASP A 13 -2.97 7.72 16.41
N GLY A 14 -3.22 7.04 15.28
CA GLY A 14 -3.87 5.72 15.23
C GLY A 14 -5.40 5.73 15.32
N GLY A 15 -6.02 6.87 15.68
CA GLY A 15 -7.47 7.00 15.78
C GLY A 15 -8.20 6.89 14.43
N VAL A 16 -9.54 6.91 14.48
CA VAL A 16 -10.37 6.76 13.27
C VAL A 16 -10.33 8.03 12.43
N SER A 17 -10.23 7.88 11.11
CA SER A 17 -10.25 9.00 10.16
C SER A 17 -11.58 9.78 10.23
N PRO A 18 -11.54 11.12 10.43
CA PRO A 18 -12.72 11.96 10.35
C PRO A 18 -13.33 11.99 8.95
N PHE A 19 -12.49 11.87 7.91
CA PHE A 19 -12.97 11.81 6.53
C PHE A 19 -13.75 10.52 6.26
N ASP A 20 -13.22 9.37 6.69
CA ASP A 20 -13.92 8.10 6.56
C ASP A 20 -15.24 8.09 7.32
N THR A 21 -15.24 8.61 8.55
CA THR A 21 -16.46 8.74 9.37
C THR A 21 -17.52 9.55 8.64
N VAL A 22 -17.17 10.73 8.12
CA VAL A 22 -18.10 11.59 7.39
C VAL A 22 -18.58 10.95 6.08
N ILE A 23 -17.69 10.28 5.34
CA ILE A 23 -18.08 9.55 4.12
C ILE A 23 -19.10 8.47 4.48
N ARG A 24 -18.83 7.62 5.47
CA ARG A 24 -19.72 6.56 5.96
C ARG A 24 -21.11 7.09 6.32
N GLU A 25 -21.16 8.23 7.03
CA GLU A 25 -22.43 8.89 7.37
C GLU A 25 -23.19 9.37 6.13
N ILE A 26 -22.51 9.94 5.13
CA ILE A 26 -23.14 10.41 3.90
C ILE A 26 -23.63 9.23 3.04
N VAL A 27 -22.88 8.12 2.98
CA VAL A 27 -23.21 7.04 2.05
C VAL A 27 -24.33 6.12 2.51
N THR A 28 -24.56 6.02 3.82
CA THR A 28 -25.44 5.01 4.41
C THR A 28 -26.89 5.18 3.97
N GLY A 29 -27.37 4.29 3.09
CA GLY A 29 -28.75 4.25 2.61
C GLY A 29 -29.15 5.44 1.73
N GLU A 30 -28.20 6.09 1.06
CA GLU A 30 -28.46 7.24 0.18
C GLU A 30 -28.09 6.98 -1.28
N ASP A 31 -28.63 7.81 -2.18
CA ASP A 31 -28.22 7.94 -3.58
C ASP A 31 -27.00 8.87 -3.70
N VAL A 32 -25.81 8.28 -3.83
CA VAL A 32 -24.53 8.99 -3.70
C VAL A 32 -23.85 9.28 -5.04
N LEU A 33 -23.31 10.49 -5.15
CA LEU A 33 -22.51 10.92 -6.29
C LEU A 33 -21.06 11.10 -5.83
N PHE A 34 -20.14 10.37 -6.45
CA PHE A 34 -18.71 10.41 -6.16
C PHE A 34 -17.94 11.12 -7.28
N ALA A 35 -17.04 12.03 -6.94
CA ALA A 35 -16.08 12.61 -7.88
C ALA A 35 -14.68 12.52 -7.27
N SER A 36 -13.75 11.80 -7.90
CA SER A 36 -12.35 11.72 -7.44
C SER A 36 -11.44 11.24 -8.57
N PRO A 37 -10.26 11.85 -8.81
CA PRO A 37 -9.30 11.36 -9.80
C PRO A 37 -8.52 10.13 -9.34
N TYR A 38 -8.26 10.02 -8.04
CA TYR A 38 -7.50 8.92 -7.46
C TYR A 38 -8.41 8.17 -6.49
N ILE A 39 -8.50 6.86 -6.68
CA ILE A 39 -9.46 6.01 -5.96
C ILE A 39 -8.79 4.69 -5.63
N THR A 40 -8.82 4.28 -4.37
CA THR A 40 -8.44 2.93 -3.92
C THR A 40 -9.67 2.04 -4.02
N LEU A 41 -9.61 1.01 -4.88
CA LEU A 41 -10.80 0.31 -5.37
C LEU A 41 -11.53 -0.46 -4.26
N ASP A 42 -10.79 -1.20 -3.43
CA ASP A 42 -11.32 -1.92 -2.27
C ASP A 42 -12.00 -0.98 -1.26
N TYR A 43 -11.45 0.22 -1.06
CA TYR A 43 -12.10 1.23 -0.23
C TYR A 43 -13.42 1.69 -0.86
N LEU A 44 -13.41 2.04 -2.16
CA LEU A 44 -14.62 2.42 -2.88
C LEU A 44 -15.69 1.33 -2.76
N GLU A 45 -15.35 0.08 -3.10
CA GLU A 45 -16.28 -1.05 -3.00
C GLU A 45 -16.87 -1.17 -1.57
N SER A 46 -16.04 -0.99 -0.54
CA SER A 46 -16.50 -1.05 0.85
C SER A 46 -17.54 0.01 1.21
N VAL A 47 -17.49 1.21 0.61
CA VAL A 47 -18.48 2.27 0.86
C VAL A 47 -19.70 2.14 -0.05
N LEU A 48 -19.53 1.57 -1.25
CA LEU A 48 -20.64 1.32 -2.18
C LEU A 48 -21.64 0.30 -1.63
N ASP A 49 -21.17 -0.67 -0.84
CA ASP A 49 -22.03 -1.66 -0.16
C ASP A 49 -23.04 -1.03 0.82
N ASP A 50 -22.75 0.18 1.30
CA ASP A 50 -23.60 0.92 2.24
C ASP A 50 -24.56 1.90 1.52
N THR A 51 -24.46 2.05 0.18
CA THR A 51 -25.30 2.97 -0.62
C THR A 51 -26.59 2.33 -1.15
N ASP A 52 -27.64 3.14 -1.35
CA ASP A 52 -28.84 2.71 -2.08
C ASP A 52 -28.58 2.68 -3.60
N SER A 53 -27.97 3.74 -4.12
CA SER A 53 -27.42 3.78 -5.47
C SER A 53 -26.24 4.74 -5.58
N TRP A 54 -25.51 4.66 -6.69
CA TRP A 54 -24.32 5.48 -6.86
C TRP A 54 -23.97 5.78 -8.32
N ARG A 55 -23.24 6.88 -8.50
CA ARG A 55 -22.56 7.27 -9.74
C ARG A 55 -21.17 7.83 -9.45
N LEU A 56 -20.24 7.61 -10.36
CA LEU A 56 -18.85 8.03 -10.24
C LEU A 56 -18.40 8.87 -11.44
N LEU A 57 -17.87 10.05 -11.18
CA LEU A 57 -17.03 10.81 -12.09
C LEU A 57 -15.56 10.58 -11.69
N THR A 58 -14.74 10.19 -12.67
CA THR A 58 -13.30 9.98 -12.45
C THR A 58 -12.52 10.41 -13.68
N ASP A 59 -11.25 10.74 -13.51
CA ASP A 59 -10.30 10.80 -14.63
C ASP A 59 -9.71 9.39 -14.77
N MET A 60 -10.09 8.68 -15.84
CA MET A 60 -9.72 7.28 -15.98
C MET A 60 -8.22 7.09 -16.19
N GLU A 61 -7.54 8.05 -16.84
CA GLU A 61 -6.09 8.01 -17.00
C GLU A 61 -5.41 8.21 -15.64
N ALA A 62 -5.82 9.23 -14.87
CA ALA A 62 -5.28 9.49 -13.54
C ALA A 62 -5.52 8.33 -12.58
N TRP A 63 -6.69 7.69 -12.66
CA TRP A 63 -7.00 6.52 -11.85
C TRP A 63 -6.05 5.37 -12.20
N LEU A 64 -5.96 4.96 -13.48
CA LEU A 64 -5.14 3.82 -13.90
C LEU A 64 -3.63 4.06 -13.68
N ASP A 65 -3.14 5.28 -13.93
CA ASP A 65 -1.71 5.61 -13.84
C ASP A 65 -1.17 5.56 -12.40
N ASN A 66 -2.07 5.59 -11.41
CA ASN A 66 -1.70 5.46 -9.99
C ASN A 66 -1.55 4.00 -9.53
N TYR A 67 -1.89 3.04 -10.39
CA TYR A 67 -1.87 1.61 -10.07
C TYR A 67 -0.96 0.81 -11.00
N ARG A 68 -0.61 -0.41 -10.59
CA ARG A 68 0.17 -1.37 -11.38
C ARG A 68 -0.72 -2.09 -12.40
N THR A 69 -0.11 -2.82 -13.33
CA THR A 69 -0.84 -3.55 -14.37
C THR A 69 -1.90 -4.52 -13.82
N SER A 70 -1.57 -5.32 -12.80
CA SER A 70 -2.54 -6.27 -12.20
C SER A 70 -3.74 -5.56 -11.56
N GLU A 71 -3.49 -4.49 -10.81
CA GLU A 71 -4.54 -3.67 -10.20
C GLU A 71 -5.38 -2.93 -11.26
N ARG A 72 -4.75 -2.47 -12.35
CA ARG A 72 -5.46 -1.87 -13.49
C ARG A 72 -6.42 -2.86 -14.15
N GLU A 73 -6.07 -4.15 -14.23
CA GLU A 73 -6.98 -5.20 -14.72
C GLU A 73 -8.20 -5.33 -13.79
N THR A 74 -8.00 -5.30 -12.47
CA THR A 74 -9.11 -5.30 -11.50
C THR A 74 -10.00 -4.05 -11.64
N ILE A 75 -9.39 -2.87 -11.80
CA ILE A 75 -10.13 -1.62 -12.09
C ILE A 75 -10.92 -1.74 -13.39
N ARG A 76 -10.31 -2.31 -14.43
CA ARG A 76 -10.96 -2.52 -15.73
C ARG A 76 -12.16 -3.47 -15.62
N GLU A 77 -12.07 -4.54 -14.83
CA GLU A 77 -13.21 -5.43 -14.56
C GLU A 77 -14.33 -4.71 -13.80
N PHE A 78 -13.98 -3.91 -12.79
CA PHE A 78 -14.92 -3.09 -12.05
C PHE A 78 -15.64 -2.09 -12.97
N VAL A 79 -14.88 -1.38 -13.82
CA VAL A 79 -15.44 -0.43 -14.79
C VAL A 79 -16.35 -1.13 -15.79
N ALA A 80 -16.00 -2.33 -16.26
CA ALA A 80 -16.86 -3.11 -17.14
C ALA A 80 -18.17 -3.53 -16.45
N ARG A 81 -18.11 -3.94 -15.17
CA ARG A 81 -19.28 -4.34 -14.37
C ARG A 81 -20.25 -3.17 -14.15
N TYR A 82 -19.73 -1.98 -13.94
CA TYR A 82 -20.50 -0.78 -13.61
C TYR A 82 -20.43 0.30 -14.70
N HIS A 83 -20.29 -0.10 -15.96
CA HIS A 83 -20.04 0.78 -17.11
C HIS A 83 -20.98 1.99 -17.19
N GLU A 84 -22.29 1.80 -16.94
CA GLU A 84 -23.27 2.89 -17.02
C GLU A 84 -23.22 3.85 -15.81
N ARG A 85 -22.57 3.45 -14.71
CA ARG A 85 -22.46 4.21 -13.46
C ARG A 85 -21.15 4.97 -13.32
N ILE A 86 -20.24 4.85 -14.28
CA ILE A 86 -18.93 5.50 -14.25
C ILE A 86 -18.77 6.34 -15.51
N ARG A 87 -18.38 7.61 -15.36
CA ARG A 87 -18.01 8.48 -16.49
C ARG A 87 -16.56 8.91 -16.37
N ASP A 88 -15.92 8.93 -17.52
CA ASP A 88 -14.58 9.49 -17.67
C ASP A 88 -14.68 11.01 -17.91
N VAL A 89 -14.01 11.77 -17.05
CA VAL A 89 -13.90 13.22 -17.11
C VAL A 89 -12.42 13.58 -17.11
N ARG A 90 -11.91 13.93 -18.29
CA ARG A 90 -10.50 14.27 -18.47
C ARG A 90 -10.09 15.48 -17.62
N ASN A 91 -8.96 15.37 -16.93
CA ASN A 91 -8.42 16.34 -15.99
C ASN A 91 -9.38 16.65 -14.82
N LEU A 92 -10.26 15.71 -14.45
CA LEU A 92 -11.01 15.85 -13.21
C LEU A 92 -10.01 15.91 -12.05
N HIS A 93 -10.14 16.91 -11.20
CA HIS A 93 -9.35 16.99 -9.96
C HIS A 93 -10.21 17.35 -8.75
N ALA A 94 -11.53 17.44 -8.95
CA ALA A 94 -12.50 17.61 -7.89
C ALA A 94 -12.58 16.34 -7.03
N LYS A 95 -12.86 16.54 -5.74
CA LYS A 95 -12.93 15.49 -4.73
C LYS A 95 -14.18 15.74 -3.91
N ALA A 96 -15.20 14.94 -4.17
CA ALA A 96 -16.50 15.12 -3.58
C ALA A 96 -17.21 13.79 -3.35
N VAL A 97 -17.93 13.70 -2.23
CA VAL A 97 -18.92 12.67 -1.94
C VAL A 97 -20.22 13.41 -1.65
N ILE A 98 -21.25 13.19 -2.46
CA ILE A 98 -22.48 13.99 -2.42
C ILE A 98 -23.67 13.04 -2.26
N GLY A 99 -24.22 12.97 -1.07
CA GLY A 99 -25.47 12.28 -0.79
C GLY A 99 -26.69 13.16 -1.06
N GLU A 100 -27.83 12.74 -0.49
CA GLU A 100 -29.08 13.50 -0.49
C GLU A 100 -29.14 14.48 0.69
N THR A 101 -28.60 14.09 1.85
CA THR A 101 -28.69 14.90 3.08
C THR A 101 -27.34 15.46 3.55
N GLY A 102 -26.24 15.00 2.95
CA GLY A 102 -24.91 15.51 3.25
C GLY A 102 -23.98 15.50 2.03
N ALA A 103 -22.96 16.35 2.08
CA ALA A 103 -21.88 16.32 1.10
C ALA A 103 -20.54 16.64 1.77
N LEU A 104 -19.47 16.06 1.24
CA LEU A 104 -18.08 16.33 1.63
C LEU A 104 -17.31 16.77 0.40
N VAL A 105 -16.64 17.92 0.49
CA VAL A 105 -15.77 18.45 -0.57
C VAL A 105 -14.45 18.89 0.03
N GLY A 106 -13.31 18.59 -0.61
CA GLY A 106 -12.01 18.95 -0.05
C GLY A 106 -10.81 18.56 -0.89
N SER A 107 -9.66 18.43 -0.24
CA SER A 107 -8.40 17.98 -0.84
C SER A 107 -8.21 16.46 -0.82
N THR A 108 -9.03 15.74 -0.03
CA THR A 108 -8.95 14.29 0.19
C THR A 108 -9.43 13.47 -1.00
N ASN A 109 -8.54 12.70 -1.63
CA ASN A 109 -8.93 11.68 -2.60
C ASN A 109 -9.55 10.46 -1.91
N LEU A 110 -10.35 9.68 -2.63
CA LEU A 110 -10.89 8.38 -2.17
C LEU A 110 -9.82 7.27 -2.15
N THR A 111 -8.66 7.57 -1.58
CA THR A 111 -7.54 6.65 -1.43
C THR A 111 -7.23 6.44 0.04
N ARG A 112 -6.72 5.26 0.42
CA ARG A 112 -6.36 4.99 1.83
C ARG A 112 -5.37 6.03 2.38
N THR A 113 -4.35 6.35 1.60
CA THR A 113 -3.37 7.40 1.96
C THR A 113 -3.99 8.79 2.03
N GLY A 114 -4.94 9.12 1.15
CA GLY A 114 -5.66 10.40 1.24
C GLY A 114 -6.51 10.48 2.52
N LEU A 115 -7.21 9.40 2.86
CA LEU A 115 -8.16 9.39 3.97
C LEU A 115 -7.52 9.24 5.35
N GLY A 116 -6.34 8.63 5.46
CA GLY A 116 -5.70 8.39 6.75
C GLY A 116 -4.19 8.59 6.81
N GLY A 117 -3.55 8.96 5.70
CA GLY A 117 -2.09 9.11 5.64
C GLY A 117 -1.59 10.52 5.30
N ARG A 118 -2.50 11.48 5.09
CA ARG A 118 -2.18 12.86 4.67
C ARG A 118 -2.89 13.86 5.56
N ASP A 119 -2.24 15.01 5.77
CA ASP A 119 -2.88 16.16 6.40
C ASP A 119 -3.74 16.86 5.35
N GLU A 120 -5.03 16.53 5.34
CA GLU A 120 -6.02 17.00 4.37
C GLU A 120 -7.03 17.97 5.02
N LEU A 121 -7.68 18.78 4.20
CA LEU A 121 -8.75 19.68 4.62
C LEU A 121 -9.99 19.49 3.75
N GLY A 122 -11.14 19.33 4.40
CA GLY A 122 -12.44 19.27 3.75
C GLY A 122 -13.49 20.10 4.47
N VAL A 123 -14.63 20.24 3.82
CA VAL A 123 -15.83 20.86 4.36
C VAL A 123 -17.00 19.90 4.15
N ARG A 124 -17.69 19.56 5.24
CA ARG A 124 -18.98 18.89 5.22
C ARG A 124 -20.07 19.93 5.10
N PHE A 125 -21.05 19.65 4.26
CA PHE A 125 -22.29 20.40 4.11
C PHE A 125 -23.48 19.50 4.43
N ASP A 126 -24.47 20.04 5.13
CA ASP A 126 -25.80 19.43 5.36
C ASP A 126 -26.93 20.36 4.83
N GLU A 127 -26.57 21.54 4.28
CA GLU A 127 -27.56 22.50 3.81
C GLU A 127 -28.17 22.04 2.48
N PRO A 128 -29.50 21.88 2.38
CA PRO A 128 -30.14 21.38 1.16
C PRO A 128 -29.81 22.21 -0.09
N GLU A 129 -29.65 23.53 0.06
CA GLU A 129 -29.30 24.44 -1.02
C GLU A 129 -27.89 24.20 -1.56
N ARG A 130 -26.92 23.88 -0.68
CA ARG A 130 -25.54 23.58 -1.05
C ARG A 130 -25.41 22.18 -1.64
N ILE A 131 -26.13 21.23 -1.09
CA ILE A 131 -26.20 19.87 -1.64
C ILE A 131 -26.82 19.93 -3.04
N ALA A 132 -27.91 20.67 -3.24
CA ALA A 132 -28.52 20.86 -4.55
C ALA A 132 -27.55 21.47 -5.57
N GLU A 133 -26.80 22.51 -5.18
CA GLU A 133 -25.76 23.13 -6.02
C GLU A 133 -24.66 22.13 -6.43
N LEU A 134 -24.19 21.31 -5.48
CA LEU A 134 -23.19 20.26 -5.75
C LEU A 134 -23.73 19.15 -6.66
N ARG A 135 -24.98 18.74 -6.45
CA ARG A 135 -25.65 17.76 -7.32
C ARG A 135 -25.85 18.32 -8.73
N GLU A 136 -26.25 19.59 -8.87
CA GLU A 136 -26.37 20.25 -10.17
C GLU A 136 -25.03 20.32 -10.91
N TRP A 137 -23.95 20.69 -10.21
CA TRP A 137 -22.59 20.65 -10.76
C TRP A 137 -22.21 19.24 -11.25
N PHE A 138 -22.46 18.21 -10.44
CA PHE A 138 -22.20 16.83 -10.80
C PHE A 138 -22.99 16.42 -12.04
N GLU A 139 -24.30 16.72 -12.09
CA GLU A 139 -25.15 16.40 -13.24
C GLU A 139 -24.69 17.10 -14.52
N GLY A 140 -24.20 18.34 -14.41
CA GLY A 140 -23.60 19.05 -15.54
C GLY A 140 -22.46 18.25 -16.15
N LEU A 141 -21.48 17.87 -15.34
CA LEU A 141 -20.34 17.05 -15.80
C LEU A 141 -20.77 15.66 -16.26
N TRP A 142 -21.74 15.04 -15.58
CA TRP A 142 -22.27 13.72 -15.94
C TRP A 142 -22.90 13.71 -17.34
N ASN A 143 -23.68 14.73 -17.67
CA ASN A 143 -24.36 14.85 -18.96
C ASN A 143 -23.40 15.24 -20.11
N GLU A 144 -22.29 15.91 -19.77
CA GLU A 144 -21.23 16.30 -20.72
C GLU A 144 -20.21 15.17 -20.96
N SER A 145 -20.21 14.12 -20.14
CA SER A 145 -19.24 13.03 -20.19
C SER A 145 -19.80 11.72 -20.72
N SER A 146 -18.91 10.89 -21.23
CA SER A 146 -19.23 9.55 -21.73
C SER A 146 -18.74 8.47 -20.76
N PRO A 147 -19.33 7.27 -20.80
CA PRO A 147 -18.73 6.12 -20.13
C PRO A 147 -17.31 5.89 -20.66
N ALA A 148 -16.43 5.39 -19.79
CA ALA A 148 -15.08 5.06 -20.19
C ALA A 148 -15.11 3.91 -21.22
N LYS A 149 -14.46 4.12 -22.37
CA LYS A 149 -14.41 3.09 -23.42
C LYS A 149 -13.46 1.97 -23.00
N LEU A 150 -13.99 0.76 -22.83
CA LEU A 150 -13.20 -0.39 -22.40
C LEU A 150 -12.00 -0.67 -23.32
N ASP A 151 -12.14 -0.52 -24.63
CA ASP A 151 -11.02 -0.71 -25.57
C ASP A 151 -9.88 0.30 -25.33
N ALA A 152 -10.22 1.55 -24.94
CA ALA A 152 -9.22 2.56 -24.62
C ALA A 152 -8.54 2.30 -23.28
N ILE A 153 -9.27 1.73 -22.30
CA ILE A 153 -8.69 1.25 -21.04
C ILE A 153 -7.71 0.10 -21.34
N ASP A 154 -8.13 -0.88 -22.14
CA ASP A 154 -7.31 -2.03 -22.51
C ASP A 154 -6.02 -1.58 -23.24
N GLU A 155 -6.11 -0.62 -24.16
CA GLU A 155 -4.95 0.01 -24.82
C GLU A 155 -4.04 0.73 -23.82
N ARG A 156 -4.61 1.49 -22.87
CA ARG A 156 -3.83 2.19 -21.84
C ARG A 156 -3.09 1.21 -20.95
N ILE A 157 -3.71 0.12 -20.52
CA ILE A 157 -3.09 -0.92 -19.69
C ILE A 157 -1.91 -1.55 -20.42
N GLN A 158 -2.05 -1.84 -21.72
CA GLN A 158 -0.99 -2.46 -22.53
C GLN A 158 0.18 -1.53 -22.85
N THR A 159 -0.07 -0.22 -22.94
CA THR A 159 0.95 0.77 -23.36
C THR A 159 1.61 1.51 -22.21
N SER A 160 0.97 1.52 -21.03
CA SER A 160 1.49 2.21 -19.85
C SER A 160 2.66 1.46 -19.22
N SER A 161 3.53 2.20 -18.54
CA SER A 161 4.58 1.57 -17.74
C SER A 161 3.96 0.69 -16.65
N PRO A 162 4.56 -0.47 -16.33
CA PRO A 162 4.06 -1.34 -15.27
C PRO A 162 4.17 -0.69 -13.88
N VAL A 163 5.07 0.29 -13.74
CA VAL A 163 5.27 1.11 -12.54
C VAL A 163 4.26 2.27 -12.47
N PRO A 164 3.63 2.53 -11.30
CA PRO A 164 2.79 3.72 -11.10
C PRO A 164 3.58 5.02 -11.27
N SER A 165 2.95 6.04 -11.85
CA SER A 165 3.59 7.34 -12.11
C SER A 165 4.09 8.04 -10.83
N ASN A 166 3.51 7.71 -9.67
CA ASN A 166 3.88 8.26 -8.36
C ASN A 166 5.03 7.52 -7.65
N ALA A 167 5.48 6.37 -8.18
CA ALA A 167 6.60 5.62 -7.59
C ALA A 167 7.96 6.36 -7.75
N GLY A 168 8.03 7.38 -8.61
CA GLY A 168 9.23 8.21 -8.81
C GLY A 168 9.47 9.30 -7.74
N GLY A 169 8.62 9.41 -6.71
CA GLY A 169 8.59 10.55 -5.80
C GLY A 169 9.37 10.43 -4.48
N SER A 170 9.95 9.28 -4.14
CA SER A 170 10.78 9.17 -2.94
C SER A 170 12.22 9.58 -3.25
N SER A 171 12.45 10.89 -3.32
CA SER A 171 13.80 11.43 -3.23
C SER A 171 14.35 11.06 -1.85
N ALA A 172 15.42 10.25 -1.80
CA ALA A 172 16.19 9.90 -0.59
C ALA A 172 16.86 11.11 0.12
N THR A 173 16.45 12.33 -0.24
CA THR A 173 16.74 13.57 0.47
C THR A 173 15.42 14.29 0.76
N SER A 174 14.57 13.65 1.56
CA SER A 174 13.41 14.32 2.12
C SER A 174 13.90 15.47 3.00
N ILE A 175 13.38 16.67 2.74
CA ILE A 175 13.63 17.82 3.60
C ILE A 175 13.05 17.46 4.97
N PRO A 176 13.85 17.49 6.06
CA PRO A 176 13.36 17.16 7.39
C PRO A 176 12.22 18.11 7.75
N SER A 177 11.14 17.55 8.29
CA SER A 177 9.98 18.30 8.73
C SER A 177 9.63 17.89 10.16
N GLU A 178 9.39 18.87 11.02
CA GLU A 178 8.89 18.65 12.38
C GLU A 178 7.36 18.50 12.43
N SER A 179 6.70 18.56 11.27
CA SER A 179 5.27 18.34 11.14
C SER A 179 4.89 16.96 11.65
N ARG A 180 3.78 16.88 12.39
CA ARG A 180 3.14 15.60 12.69
C ARG A 180 2.84 14.84 11.40
N ARG A 181 3.02 13.51 11.44
CA ARG A 181 2.51 12.61 10.40
C ARG A 181 1.11 12.16 10.78
N VAL A 182 0.27 11.93 9.79
CA VAL A 182 -1.09 11.40 10.00
C VAL A 182 -1.03 9.90 9.78
N SER A 183 -1.51 9.15 10.77
CA SER A 183 -1.71 7.70 10.71
C SER A 183 -3.10 7.38 11.29
N ALA A 184 -4.14 7.56 10.50
CA ALA A 184 -5.52 7.31 10.90
C ALA A 184 -6.04 5.98 10.34
N SER A 185 -6.80 5.24 11.14
CA SER A 185 -7.47 4.01 10.73
C SER A 185 -8.78 4.29 9.97
N LEU A 186 -9.15 3.38 9.07
CA LEU A 186 -10.43 3.41 8.35
C LEU A 186 -11.36 2.35 8.94
N THR A 187 -12.65 2.67 9.04
CA THR A 187 -13.66 1.74 9.54
C THR A 187 -13.88 0.61 8.54
N THR A 188 -13.82 -0.62 9.05
CA THR A 188 -14.18 -1.83 8.31
C THR A 188 -15.68 -2.07 8.46
N SER A 189 -16.44 -1.94 7.37
CA SER A 189 -17.86 -2.31 7.38
C SER A 189 -18.00 -3.80 7.72
N GLY A 190 -18.72 -4.07 8.81
CA GLY A 190 -18.86 -5.38 9.42
C GLY A 190 -19.63 -6.36 8.54
N ARG A 191 -18.93 -7.02 7.61
CA ARG A 191 -19.35 -8.29 7.03
C ARG A 191 -18.18 -9.18 6.63
N SER A 192 -17.21 -9.32 7.53
CA SER A 192 -16.32 -10.49 7.54
C SER A 192 -16.07 -10.97 8.98
N ASN A 193 -16.38 -12.25 9.20
CA ASN A 193 -16.01 -13.09 10.35
C ASN A 193 -16.37 -12.64 11.78
N ARG A 194 -17.62 -12.92 12.17
CA ARG A 194 -18.03 -13.01 13.59
C ARG A 194 -17.78 -14.40 14.22
N GLN A 195 -16.79 -15.16 13.73
CA GLN A 195 -16.56 -16.54 14.20
C GLN A 195 -15.08 -16.91 14.46
N THR A 196 -14.15 -15.94 14.53
CA THR A 196 -12.71 -16.21 14.72
C THR A 196 -12.04 -15.52 15.90
N SER A 197 -12.75 -14.70 16.70
CA SER A 197 -12.13 -13.82 17.70
C SER A 197 -11.22 -14.54 18.72
N GLU A 198 -11.66 -15.66 19.32
CA GLU A 198 -10.82 -16.34 20.33
C GLU A 198 -9.62 -17.10 19.73
N THR A 199 -9.69 -17.53 18.48
CA THR A 199 -8.59 -18.25 17.80
C THR A 199 -7.60 -17.31 17.14
N ALA A 200 -8.06 -16.13 16.70
CA ALA A 200 -7.22 -15.10 16.09
C ALA A 200 -6.34 -14.41 17.13
N ASP A 201 -6.88 -14.10 18.32
CA ASP A 201 -6.12 -13.48 19.40
C ASP A 201 -4.97 -14.39 19.89
N VAL A 202 -5.22 -15.69 20.03
CA VAL A 202 -4.17 -16.67 20.43
C VAL A 202 -3.12 -16.87 19.33
N ALA A 203 -3.52 -16.85 18.06
CA ALA A 203 -2.58 -16.94 16.94
C ALA A 203 -1.73 -15.66 16.80
N ASN A 204 -2.32 -14.50 17.09
CA ASN A 204 -1.64 -13.21 17.06
C ASN A 204 -0.63 -13.09 18.22
N GLU A 205 -1.00 -13.52 19.43
CA GLU A 205 -0.06 -13.60 20.57
C GLU A 205 1.13 -14.55 20.30
N ASP A 206 0.93 -15.68 19.62
CA ASP A 206 2.02 -16.59 19.27
C ASP A 206 2.93 -16.03 18.15
N ALA A 207 2.37 -15.32 17.17
CA ALA A 207 3.14 -14.63 16.14
C ALA A 207 3.99 -13.49 16.73
N HIS A 208 3.38 -12.65 17.58
CA HIS A 208 4.06 -11.57 18.29
C HIS A 208 5.23 -12.11 19.14
N ARG A 209 5.00 -13.14 19.97
CA ARG A 209 6.05 -13.76 20.78
C ARG A 209 7.20 -14.32 19.93
N ARG A 210 6.90 -14.97 18.80
CA ARG A 210 7.93 -15.49 17.87
C ARG A 210 8.74 -14.36 17.24
N LEU A 211 8.10 -13.23 16.94
CA LEU A 211 8.76 -12.04 16.44
C LEU A 211 9.68 -11.43 17.49
N VAL A 212 9.20 -11.18 18.71
CA VAL A 212 10.00 -10.67 19.83
C VAL A 212 11.22 -11.57 20.09
N GLU A 213 11.01 -12.89 20.20
CA GLU A 213 12.12 -13.84 20.41
C GLU A 213 13.13 -13.83 19.26
N ARG A 214 12.67 -13.55 18.03
CA ARG A 214 13.55 -13.43 16.87
C ARG A 214 14.32 -12.11 16.92
N VAL A 215 13.63 -10.99 17.08
CA VAL A 215 14.19 -9.63 17.14
C VAL A 215 15.25 -9.53 18.25
N GLY A 216 15.01 -10.12 19.41
CA GLY A 216 15.98 -10.14 20.53
C GLY A 216 17.29 -10.89 20.24
N LYS A 217 17.39 -11.60 19.11
CA LYS A 217 18.63 -12.25 18.63
C LYS A 217 19.42 -11.37 17.64
N ALA A 218 18.91 -10.19 17.29
CA ALA A 218 19.61 -9.26 16.40
C ALA A 218 20.85 -8.65 17.05
N GLN A 219 21.69 -7.98 16.24
CA GLN A 219 22.93 -7.37 16.72
C GLN A 219 22.71 -6.30 17.79
N SER A 220 21.68 -5.47 17.57
CA SER A 220 21.28 -4.37 18.43
C SER A 220 19.87 -3.93 18.03
N ARG A 221 19.19 -3.21 18.93
CA ARG A 221 17.90 -2.55 18.66
C ARG A 221 17.93 -1.72 17.37
N SER A 222 18.88 -0.79 17.28
CA SER A 222 19.03 0.09 16.12
C SER A 222 19.33 -0.67 14.82
N TRP A 223 20.04 -1.81 14.89
CA TRP A 223 20.34 -2.59 13.69
C TRP A 223 19.07 -3.22 13.11
N ILE A 224 18.21 -3.80 13.95
CA ILE A 224 16.98 -4.44 13.47
C ILE A 224 15.88 -3.42 13.11
N ASP A 225 15.83 -2.30 13.82
CA ASP A 225 14.94 -1.18 13.48
C ASP A 225 15.22 -0.63 12.07
N GLN A 226 16.49 -0.38 11.73
CA GLN A 226 16.89 0.01 10.36
C GLN A 226 16.53 -1.04 9.30
N HIS A 227 16.40 -2.32 9.66
CA HIS A 227 15.93 -3.34 8.72
C HIS A 227 14.41 -3.33 8.55
N PHE A 228 13.66 -2.96 9.59
CA PHE A 228 12.23 -2.70 9.45
C PHE A 228 11.99 -1.46 8.58
N ASP A 229 12.82 -0.41 8.66
CA ASP A 229 12.78 0.71 7.71
C ASP A 229 13.00 0.27 6.25
N LEU A 230 13.95 -0.63 6.02
CA LEU A 230 14.15 -1.21 4.67
C LEU A 230 12.94 -2.03 4.22
N PHE A 231 12.28 -2.74 5.12
CA PHE A 231 11.08 -3.50 4.77
C PHE A 231 9.88 -2.56 4.52
N GLU A 232 9.72 -1.51 5.31
CA GLU A 232 8.74 -0.45 5.09
C GLU A 232 8.94 0.22 3.72
N GLU A 233 10.19 0.56 3.37
CA GLU A 233 10.53 1.10 2.06
C GLU A 233 10.17 0.11 0.95
N LEU A 234 10.48 -1.17 1.12
CA LEU A 234 10.11 -2.22 0.18
C LEU A 234 8.60 -2.24 -0.02
N LEU A 235 7.79 -2.26 1.04
CA LEU A 235 6.33 -2.24 0.95
C LEU A 235 5.83 -0.96 0.27
N SER A 236 6.38 0.19 0.64
CA SER A 236 6.02 1.48 0.05
C SER A 236 6.32 1.56 -1.45
N VAL A 237 7.51 1.12 -1.88
CA VAL A 237 7.92 1.13 -3.30
C VAL A 237 7.17 0.07 -4.10
N THR A 238 6.95 -1.11 -3.51
CA THR A 238 6.23 -2.21 -4.16
C THR A 238 4.71 -2.04 -4.11
N GLY A 239 4.17 -1.15 -3.29
CA GLY A 239 2.73 -1.03 -3.05
C GLY A 239 2.10 -2.26 -2.41
N LEU A 240 2.90 -3.24 -1.98
CA LEU A 240 2.40 -4.45 -1.35
C LEU A 240 1.95 -4.17 0.08
N ASN A 241 0.91 -4.87 0.50
CA ASN A 241 0.37 -4.88 1.86
C ASN A 241 0.41 -6.30 2.45
N GLU A 242 0.00 -6.44 3.72
CA GLU A 242 0.09 -7.71 4.44
C GLU A 242 -0.74 -8.85 3.82
N ASP A 243 -1.85 -8.50 3.15
CA ASP A 243 -2.78 -9.46 2.56
C ASP A 243 -2.39 -9.84 1.12
N ASP A 244 -1.33 -9.24 0.56
CA ASP A 244 -0.96 -9.49 -0.82
C ASP A 244 -0.53 -10.95 -1.03
N PRO A 245 -1.16 -11.69 -1.95
CA PRO A 245 -0.96 -13.14 -2.10
C PRO A 245 0.45 -13.50 -2.58
N ILE A 246 1.21 -12.53 -3.08
CA ILE A 246 2.58 -12.69 -3.56
C ILE A 246 3.63 -12.31 -2.51
N LEU A 247 3.24 -11.65 -1.42
CA LEU A 247 4.14 -11.27 -0.33
C LEU A 247 4.17 -12.36 0.74
N VAL A 248 5.37 -12.76 1.16
CA VAL A 248 5.56 -13.62 2.32
C VAL A 248 6.65 -13.04 3.22
N ALA A 249 6.25 -12.51 4.36
CA ALA A 249 7.15 -12.23 5.47
C ALA A 249 7.14 -13.43 6.42
N SER A 250 8.30 -14.01 6.72
CA SER A 250 8.35 -15.28 7.48
C SER A 250 9.46 -15.31 8.53
N ILE A 251 9.21 -16.03 9.63
CA ILE A 251 10.15 -16.26 10.73
C ILE A 251 10.53 -17.75 10.78
N PRO A 252 11.39 -18.24 9.87
CA PRO A 252 11.68 -19.67 9.81
C PRO A 252 12.41 -20.16 11.07
N LYS A 253 12.18 -21.43 11.43
CA LYS A 253 12.89 -22.12 12.53
C LYS A 253 14.41 -22.12 12.34
N SER A 254 14.86 -22.07 11.09
CA SER A 254 16.29 -21.99 10.74
C SER A 254 16.94 -20.63 11.00
N GLY A 255 16.23 -19.66 11.59
CA GLY A 255 16.79 -18.34 11.92
C GLY A 255 16.50 -17.27 10.86
N GLY A 256 16.50 -16.01 11.29
CA GLY A 256 16.23 -14.83 10.46
C GLY A 256 14.77 -14.41 10.29
N ILE A 257 14.58 -13.30 9.62
CA ILE A 257 13.32 -12.89 9.01
C ILE A 257 13.54 -12.86 7.50
N ARG A 258 12.61 -13.40 6.72
CA ARG A 258 12.72 -13.48 5.26
C ARG A 258 11.50 -12.87 4.62
N ILE A 259 11.76 -11.92 3.73
CA ILE A 259 10.77 -11.30 2.87
C ILE A 259 10.93 -11.92 1.48
N THR A 260 9.83 -12.49 1.01
CA THR A 260 9.73 -13.14 -0.29
C THR A 260 8.68 -12.42 -1.09
N ILE A 261 8.98 -12.12 -2.34
CA ILE A 261 7.98 -11.72 -3.33
C ILE A 261 7.93 -12.86 -4.36
N ASN A 262 6.74 -13.35 -4.62
CA ASN A 262 6.49 -14.53 -5.45
C ASN A 262 7.26 -15.76 -4.95
N ASN A 263 8.35 -16.12 -5.62
CA ASN A 263 9.17 -17.27 -5.27
C ASN A 263 10.64 -16.90 -5.02
N ARG A 264 10.96 -15.62 -4.84
CA ARG A 264 12.32 -15.13 -4.65
C ARG A 264 12.46 -14.34 -3.37
N TRP A 265 13.54 -14.59 -2.64
CA TRP A 265 13.90 -13.79 -1.47
C TRP A 265 14.38 -12.43 -1.97
N VAL A 266 13.75 -11.38 -1.46
CA VAL A 266 14.03 -10.00 -1.86
C VAL A 266 14.77 -9.22 -0.77
N LEU A 267 14.51 -9.59 0.48
CA LEU A 267 15.21 -9.10 1.66
C LEU A 267 15.25 -10.21 2.71
N THR A 268 16.42 -10.49 3.27
CA THR A 268 16.52 -11.32 4.47
C THR A 268 17.35 -10.61 5.51
N MET A 269 16.90 -10.63 6.75
CA MET A 269 17.60 -10.04 7.89
C MET A 269 17.88 -11.12 8.92
N MET A 270 19.13 -11.14 9.43
CA MET A 270 19.66 -12.13 10.37
C MET A 270 19.70 -13.56 9.79
N ARG A 271 20.81 -14.28 9.96
CA ARG A 271 20.86 -15.73 9.73
C ARG A 271 21.16 -16.44 11.04
N ALA A 272 20.86 -17.74 11.11
CA ALA A 272 20.98 -18.57 12.31
C ALA A 272 22.32 -18.44 13.07
N THR A 273 23.40 -18.08 12.38
CA THR A 273 24.76 -18.09 12.94
C THR A 273 25.47 -16.75 12.89
N ARG A 274 24.97 -15.75 12.15
CA ARG A 274 25.56 -14.40 12.01
C ARG A 274 24.51 -13.37 11.57
N ASN A 275 24.70 -12.12 12.01
CA ASN A 275 23.97 -10.96 11.48
C ASN A 275 24.47 -10.70 10.06
N SER A 276 23.55 -10.69 9.11
CA SER A 276 23.82 -10.48 7.70
C SER A 276 22.52 -10.06 7.03
N THR A 277 22.63 -9.27 5.98
CA THR A 277 21.51 -8.85 5.15
C THR A 277 21.69 -9.47 3.77
N THR A 278 20.59 -9.96 3.20
CA THR A 278 20.59 -10.47 1.82
C THR A 278 19.69 -9.61 0.97
N PHE A 279 20.16 -9.22 -0.20
CA PHE A 279 19.43 -8.44 -1.19
C PHE A 279 19.31 -9.21 -2.50
N ILE A 280 18.20 -9.00 -3.20
CA ILE A 280 18.07 -9.35 -4.61
C ILE A 280 18.62 -8.21 -5.48
N LEU A 281 19.31 -8.54 -6.56
CA LEU A 281 19.88 -7.58 -7.53
C LEU A 281 19.62 -8.08 -8.95
N SER A 282 19.43 -7.16 -9.89
CA SER A 282 19.22 -7.49 -11.30
C SER A 282 20.55 -7.78 -12.01
N ASP A 283 20.51 -8.53 -13.11
CA ASP A 283 21.68 -8.89 -13.92
C ASP A 283 22.36 -7.66 -14.57
N ASP A 284 21.64 -6.54 -14.69
CA ASP A 284 22.16 -5.27 -15.18
C ASP A 284 22.69 -4.34 -14.08
N THR A 285 22.85 -4.84 -12.86
CA THR A 285 23.47 -4.10 -11.75
C THR A 285 24.90 -3.70 -12.09
N GLU A 286 25.20 -2.41 -11.96
CA GLU A 286 26.55 -1.89 -12.21
C GLU A 286 27.56 -2.50 -11.22
N ASN A 287 28.72 -2.94 -11.72
CA ASN A 287 29.77 -3.60 -10.92
C ASN A 287 29.30 -4.87 -10.19
N LEU A 288 28.32 -5.60 -10.74
CA LEU A 288 27.79 -6.83 -10.14
C LEU A 288 28.89 -7.86 -9.81
N ASP A 289 29.86 -8.09 -10.69
CA ASP A 289 30.96 -9.04 -10.44
C ASP A 289 31.77 -8.68 -9.19
N ASP A 290 32.00 -7.38 -8.95
CA ASP A 290 32.70 -6.88 -7.77
C ASP A 290 31.84 -7.08 -6.51
N LEU A 291 30.53 -6.78 -6.58
CA LEU A 291 29.57 -7.04 -5.50
C LEU A 291 29.51 -8.53 -5.15
N ILE A 292 29.48 -9.42 -6.15
CA ILE A 292 29.51 -10.87 -5.97
C ILE A 292 30.78 -11.27 -5.24
N SER A 293 31.95 -10.75 -5.65
CA SER A 293 33.24 -11.08 -5.04
C SER A 293 33.34 -10.64 -3.57
N ARG A 294 32.65 -9.54 -3.21
CA ARG A 294 32.59 -9.00 -1.84
C ARG A 294 31.49 -9.63 -0.99
N SER A 295 30.54 -10.34 -1.60
CA SER A 295 29.45 -10.99 -0.88
C SER A 295 29.94 -12.21 -0.09
N MET A 296 29.35 -12.43 1.09
CA MET A 296 29.58 -13.65 1.87
C MET A 296 28.95 -14.88 1.21
N LYS A 297 27.86 -14.67 0.48
CA LYS A 297 27.12 -15.71 -0.22
C LYS A 297 26.50 -15.12 -1.47
N TYR A 298 26.56 -15.90 -2.54
CA TYR A 298 25.98 -15.59 -3.82
C TYR A 298 25.16 -16.79 -4.31
N GLU A 299 23.94 -16.52 -4.79
CA GLU A 299 23.10 -17.48 -5.52
C GLU A 299 22.51 -16.79 -6.75
N ALA A 300 22.55 -17.45 -7.91
CA ALA A 300 21.84 -17.00 -9.11
C ALA A 300 20.53 -17.77 -9.25
N PHE A 301 19.43 -17.08 -9.55
CA PHE A 301 18.16 -17.73 -9.81
C PHE A 301 18.13 -18.32 -11.23
N SER A 302 18.79 -19.46 -11.46
CA SER A 302 18.84 -20.09 -12.77
C SER A 302 17.57 -20.91 -13.08
N ASN A 303 16.50 -20.25 -13.50
CA ASN A 303 15.41 -20.92 -14.22
C ASN A 303 15.56 -20.68 -15.73
N VAL A 304 15.41 -21.74 -16.53
CA VAL A 304 15.76 -21.79 -17.96
C VAL A 304 14.96 -20.79 -18.83
N ASN A 305 13.88 -20.22 -18.29
CA ASN A 305 12.99 -19.29 -18.99
C ASN A 305 12.99 -17.86 -18.44
N ASP A 306 13.62 -17.60 -17.29
CA ASP A 306 13.68 -16.27 -16.67
C ASP A 306 14.99 -15.58 -17.06
N LYS A 307 14.97 -14.82 -18.15
CA LYS A 307 16.07 -13.90 -18.48
C LYS A 307 15.56 -12.47 -18.47
N PRO A 308 16.19 -11.56 -17.71
CA PRO A 308 17.38 -11.76 -16.87
C PRO A 308 17.06 -12.47 -15.53
N ALA A 309 18.00 -13.30 -15.07
CA ALA A 309 17.92 -14.05 -13.82
C ALA A 309 18.56 -13.22 -12.70
N PRO A 310 17.82 -12.76 -11.68
CA PRO A 310 18.39 -11.94 -10.63
C PRO A 310 19.35 -12.74 -9.76
N HIS A 311 20.13 -11.99 -8.99
CA HIS A 311 21.20 -12.46 -8.14
C HIS A 311 20.83 -12.18 -6.68
N LEU A 312 21.08 -13.17 -5.83
CA LEU A 312 20.88 -13.07 -4.40
C LEU A 312 22.24 -12.97 -3.71
N LEU A 313 22.53 -11.82 -3.11
CA LEU A 313 23.82 -11.55 -2.47
C LEU A 313 23.62 -11.29 -0.97
N THR A 314 24.42 -11.97 -0.14
CA THR A 314 24.45 -11.78 1.33
C THR A 314 25.70 -11.01 1.75
N PHE A 315 25.52 -10.01 2.61
CA PHE A 315 26.61 -9.19 3.19
C PHE A 315 26.51 -9.18 4.72
N ASP A 316 27.64 -9.12 5.41
CA ASP A 316 27.70 -8.84 6.85
C ASP A 316 27.48 -7.36 7.15
N ASN A 317 27.89 -6.48 6.24
CA ASN A 317 27.70 -5.03 6.32
C ASN A 317 26.56 -4.52 5.42
N GLY A 318 25.45 -5.26 5.31
CA GLY A 318 24.37 -4.95 4.37
C GLY A 318 23.75 -3.55 4.53
N LEU A 319 23.62 -3.05 5.77
CA LEU A 319 23.16 -1.68 6.03
C LEU A 319 24.15 -0.61 5.53
N GLU A 320 25.44 -0.91 5.42
CA GLU A 320 26.39 0.01 4.79
C GLU A 320 26.25 -0.02 3.26
N GLN A 321 26.08 -1.21 2.66
CA GLN A 321 25.92 -1.36 1.22
C GLN A 321 24.71 -0.61 0.68
N ILE A 322 23.59 -0.66 1.41
CA ILE A 322 22.34 -0.01 0.98
C ILE A 322 22.39 1.53 1.03
N THR A 323 23.41 2.12 1.66
CA THR A 323 23.63 3.57 1.61
C THR A 323 24.16 4.06 0.26
N ASP A 324 24.75 3.18 -0.56
CA ASP A 324 25.11 3.51 -1.94
C ASP A 324 23.84 3.66 -2.79
N PRO A 325 23.56 4.85 -3.35
CA PRO A 325 22.38 5.08 -4.17
C PRO A 325 22.27 4.16 -5.39
N SER A 326 23.41 3.74 -5.97
CA SER A 326 23.40 2.83 -7.12
C SER A 326 22.96 1.44 -6.70
N PHE A 327 23.55 0.91 -5.62
CA PHE A 327 23.17 -0.39 -5.05
C PHE A 327 21.69 -0.43 -4.67
N ARG A 328 21.22 0.59 -3.91
CA ARG A 328 19.83 0.69 -3.48
C ARG A 328 18.86 0.74 -4.65
N ARG A 329 19.15 1.53 -5.70
CA ARG A 329 18.31 1.59 -6.90
C ARG A 329 18.19 0.23 -7.59
N ASN A 330 19.30 -0.51 -7.71
CA ASN A 330 19.29 -1.83 -8.34
C ASN A 330 18.53 -2.87 -7.50
N TRP A 331 18.64 -2.80 -6.17
CA TRP A 331 17.81 -3.61 -5.27
C TRP A 331 16.32 -3.30 -5.45
N LEU A 332 15.91 -2.04 -5.37
CA LEU A 332 14.51 -1.62 -5.57
C LEU A 332 13.97 -2.08 -6.93
N ARG A 333 14.76 -1.91 -8.00
CA ARG A 333 14.38 -2.35 -9.35
C ARG A 333 14.19 -3.87 -9.43
N ALA A 334 15.13 -4.64 -8.89
CA ALA A 334 15.02 -6.09 -8.88
C ALA A 334 13.78 -6.57 -8.12
N MET A 335 13.39 -5.90 -7.04
CA MET A 335 12.14 -6.20 -6.33
C MET A 335 10.90 -5.88 -7.16
N LEU A 336 10.89 -4.74 -7.86
CA LEU A 336 9.78 -4.38 -8.75
C LEU A 336 9.64 -5.39 -9.89
N ASP A 337 10.74 -5.84 -10.48
CA ASP A 337 10.74 -6.88 -11.50
C ASP A 337 10.14 -8.19 -10.96
N GLU A 338 10.34 -8.52 -9.68
CA GLU A 338 9.67 -9.67 -9.05
C GLU A 338 8.17 -9.46 -8.93
N VAL A 339 7.72 -8.28 -8.50
CA VAL A 339 6.29 -7.96 -8.36
C VAL A 339 5.57 -8.05 -9.71
N ASP A 340 6.20 -7.55 -10.77
CA ASP A 340 5.62 -7.51 -12.11
C ASP A 340 5.67 -8.87 -12.85
N SER A 341 6.25 -9.91 -12.23
CA SER A 341 6.30 -11.26 -12.78
C SER A 341 4.95 -12.00 -12.62
N ARG A 342 4.63 -12.90 -13.58
CA ARG A 342 3.30 -13.52 -13.78
C ARG A 342 2.86 -14.57 -12.73
N TYR A 343 3.18 -14.38 -11.46
CA TYR A 343 2.75 -15.30 -10.41
C TYR A 343 1.52 -14.74 -9.70
N GLU A 344 0.44 -15.53 -9.66
CA GLU A 344 -0.82 -15.16 -8.99
C GLU A 344 -0.74 -15.33 -7.46
N ARG A 345 0.24 -16.12 -6.96
CA ARG A 345 0.42 -16.39 -5.53
C ARG A 345 1.80 -16.95 -5.20
N ALA A 346 2.36 -16.55 -4.06
CA ALA A 346 3.59 -17.11 -3.52
C ALA A 346 3.40 -18.58 -3.07
N PRO A 347 4.28 -19.52 -3.47
CA PRO A 347 4.15 -20.95 -3.14
C PRO A 347 4.21 -21.30 -1.64
N ARG A 348 4.60 -20.35 -0.77
CA ARG A 348 4.77 -20.55 0.68
C ARG A 348 4.00 -19.54 1.53
N HIS A 349 2.84 -19.11 1.04
CA HIS A 349 1.98 -18.16 1.74
C HIS A 349 1.49 -18.68 3.12
N ASP A 350 1.46 -19.99 3.31
CA ASP A 350 1.21 -20.65 4.59
C ASP A 350 2.26 -20.35 5.67
N SER A 351 3.43 -19.83 5.27
CA SER A 351 4.49 -19.37 6.18
C SER A 351 4.48 -17.85 6.40
N HIS A 352 3.48 -17.13 5.88
CA HIS A 352 3.33 -15.69 6.08
C HIS A 352 2.99 -15.39 7.55
N GLU A 353 3.71 -14.43 8.13
CA GLU A 353 3.58 -13.98 9.51
C GLU A 353 3.22 -12.49 9.50
N PRO A 354 1.91 -12.14 9.60
CA PRO A 354 1.44 -10.75 9.45
C PRO A 354 2.12 -9.79 10.43
N ALA A 355 2.43 -10.25 11.65
CA ALA A 355 3.16 -9.48 12.66
C ALA A 355 4.49 -8.89 12.15
N VAL A 356 5.16 -9.55 11.19
CA VAL A 356 6.40 -9.02 10.60
C VAL A 356 6.09 -7.83 9.67
N CYS A 357 5.02 -7.91 8.89
CA CYS A 357 4.54 -6.82 8.05
C CYS A 357 4.06 -5.65 8.92
N GLN A 358 3.29 -5.95 9.96
CA GLN A 358 2.83 -4.96 10.93
C GLN A 358 4.01 -4.23 11.57
N ALA A 359 5.03 -4.94 12.07
CA ALA A 359 6.23 -4.30 12.63
C ALA A 359 7.01 -3.45 11.61
N ALA A 360 6.82 -3.66 10.30
CA ALA A 360 7.41 -2.79 9.30
C ALA A 360 6.62 -1.48 9.11
N VAL A 361 5.28 -1.49 9.21
CA VAL A 361 4.45 -0.32 8.85
C VAL A 361 3.86 0.43 10.05
N ASP A 362 3.68 -0.26 11.17
CA ASP A 362 3.14 0.26 12.42
C ASP A 362 4.30 0.49 13.40
N HIS A 363 4.71 1.75 13.52
CA HIS A 363 5.86 2.12 14.35
C HIS A 363 5.62 1.91 15.84
N ASP A 364 4.38 2.01 16.33
CA ASP A 364 4.08 1.79 17.75
C ASP A 364 4.18 0.30 18.07
N TYR A 365 3.62 -0.55 17.20
CA TYR A 365 3.79 -2.00 17.32
C TYR A 365 5.27 -2.40 17.17
N ARG A 366 6.01 -1.76 16.27
CA ARG A 366 7.46 -1.97 16.11
C ARG A 366 8.19 -1.62 17.40
N GLU A 367 7.95 -0.45 17.98
CA GLU A 367 8.57 -0.01 19.23
C GLU A 367 8.24 -0.96 20.37
N GLN A 368 6.99 -1.42 20.49
CA GLN A 368 6.61 -2.45 21.47
C GLN A 368 7.43 -3.73 21.29
N VAL A 369 7.54 -4.24 20.06
CA VAL A 369 8.34 -5.44 19.76
C VAL A 369 9.82 -5.23 20.11
N LEU A 370 10.37 -4.04 19.86
CA LEU A 370 11.75 -3.69 20.16
C LEU A 370 11.98 -3.57 21.68
N ASP A 371 11.10 -2.90 22.42
CA ASP A 371 11.15 -2.76 23.87
C ASP A 371 11.11 -4.13 24.55
N GLU A 372 10.17 -4.99 24.16
CA GLU A 372 10.06 -6.35 24.70
C GLU A 372 11.28 -7.22 24.36
N ALA A 373 11.86 -7.06 23.17
CA ALA A 373 12.99 -7.84 22.70
C ALA A 373 14.31 -7.47 23.38
N PHE A 374 14.50 -6.19 23.73
CA PHE A 374 15.75 -5.66 24.29
C PHE A 374 15.66 -5.28 25.77
N GLY A 375 14.45 -5.29 26.36
CA GLY A 375 14.20 -5.12 27.79
C GLY A 375 14.34 -3.68 28.28
N GLU A 376 13.84 -2.71 27.50
CA GLU A 376 13.83 -1.28 27.83
C GLU A 376 12.47 -0.79 28.35
#